data_AF-A0A562ZL87-F1
#
_entry.id   AF-A0A562ZL87-F1
#
_cell.length_a   1.000
_cell.length_b   1.000
_cell.length_c   1.000
_cell.angle_alpha   90.00
_cell.angle_beta   90.00
_cell.angle_gamma   90.00
#
_symmetry.space_group_name_H-M   'P 1'
#
loop_
_entity.id
_entity.type
_entity.pdbx_description
1 polymer ?
#
loop_
_entity_poly.entity_id
_entity_poly.type
_entity_poly.pdbx_seq_one_letter_code
_entity_poly.pdbx_strand_id
1 'polypeptide(L)'
;MPNTMLHTRHARSAAGGFTLIELMIVVAIVAMLAAVALPSYTSYVARGHRAEARTQLMQVAQFMQRFYSANDNYATDRGGNPVAGAIPSNLKQSPPDTTALYQLSEDTTLFTATGYTLKMVPVAGRKMATDPCGTYTITSAGIRGVENATKSRDDCWK
;
A
#
# COMPACT_ATOMS: atom_id res chain seq x y z
N MET A 1 6.79 -75.52 -43.39
CA MET A 1 7.71 -74.61 -42.68
C MET A 1 6.87 -73.47 -42.12
N PRO A 2 6.73 -73.31 -40.79
CA PRO A 2 5.82 -72.34 -40.17
C PRO A 2 6.51 -70.96 -40.08
N ASN A 3 5.78 -69.89 -40.39
CA ASN A 3 6.27 -68.52 -40.18
C ASN A 3 5.66 -67.94 -38.91
N THR A 4 6.54 -67.54 -38.01
CA THR A 4 6.31 -67.13 -36.64
C THR A 4 5.61 -65.76 -36.57
N MET A 5 4.40 -65.71 -36.00
CA MET A 5 3.72 -64.45 -35.68
C MET A 5 4.44 -63.72 -34.54
N LEU A 6 5.15 -62.65 -34.85
CA LEU A 6 5.68 -61.69 -33.87
C LEU A 6 4.51 -60.87 -33.28
N HIS A 7 4.05 -61.24 -32.09
CA HIS A 7 3.16 -60.42 -31.27
C HIS A 7 3.98 -59.31 -30.60
N THR A 8 3.93 -58.09 -31.15
CA THR A 8 4.37 -56.87 -30.45
C THR A 8 3.45 -56.60 -29.25
N ARG A 9 3.89 -56.92 -28.05
CA ARG A 9 3.20 -56.54 -26.80
C ARG A 9 3.33 -55.03 -26.61
N HIS A 10 2.24 -54.29 -26.80
CA HIS A 10 2.15 -52.91 -26.31
C HIS A 10 2.10 -52.94 -24.78
N ALA A 11 3.16 -52.42 -24.14
CA ALA A 11 3.13 -52.12 -22.72
C ALA A 11 2.10 -51.00 -22.50
N ARG A 12 0.97 -51.34 -21.89
CA ARG A 12 0.02 -50.34 -21.39
C ARG A 12 0.71 -49.58 -20.26
N SER A 13 1.16 -48.35 -20.51
CA SER A 13 1.42 -47.40 -19.43
C SER A 13 0.11 -47.25 -18.65
N ALA A 14 0.08 -47.78 -17.43
CA ALA A 14 -0.99 -47.51 -16.49
C ALA A 14 -0.94 -46.01 -16.17
N ALA A 15 -1.81 -45.23 -16.81
CA ALA A 15 -2.04 -43.85 -16.41
C ALA A 15 -2.65 -43.90 -15.00
N GLY A 16 -1.82 -43.63 -13.99
CA GLY A 16 -2.27 -43.52 -12.60
C GLY A 16 -3.16 -42.29 -12.43
N GLY A 17 -4.41 -42.50 -12.01
CA GLY A 17 -5.30 -41.42 -11.60
C GLY A 17 -5.17 -41.13 -10.12
N PHE A 18 -5.33 -39.86 -9.73
CA PHE A 18 -5.46 -39.46 -8.31
C PHE A 18 -6.75 -40.04 -7.73
N THR A 19 -6.68 -40.52 -6.48
CA THR A 19 -7.88 -40.96 -5.77
C THR A 19 -8.68 -39.77 -5.24
N LEU A 20 -10.00 -39.92 -5.10
CA LEU A 20 -10.85 -38.87 -4.53
C LEU A 20 -10.44 -38.52 -3.09
N ILE A 21 -10.03 -39.54 -2.32
CA ILE A 21 -9.57 -39.34 -0.94
C ILE A 21 -8.24 -38.56 -0.87
N GLU A 22 -7.31 -38.81 -1.79
CA GLU A 22 -6.04 -38.09 -1.86
C GLU A 22 -6.26 -36.60 -2.15
N LEU A 23 -7.19 -36.27 -3.05
CA LEU A 23 -7.56 -34.89 -3.32
C LEU A 23 -8.25 -34.23 -2.11
N MET A 24 -9.10 -34.95 -1.38
CA MET A 24 -9.74 -34.41 -0.16
C MET A 24 -8.71 -34.05 0.91
N ILE A 25 -7.71 -34.90 1.13
CA ILE A 25 -6.64 -34.64 2.11
C ILE A 25 -5.83 -33.41 1.68
N VAL A 26 -5.47 -33.30 0.40
CA VAL A 26 -4.73 -32.15 -0.13
C VAL A 26 -5.51 -30.85 0.06
N VAL A 27 -6.80 -30.82 -0.29
CA VAL A 27 -7.64 -29.63 -0.10
C VAL A 27 -7.78 -29.25 1.37
N ALA A 28 -7.91 -30.25 2.27
CA ALA A 28 -7.96 -30.00 3.70
C ALA A 28 -6.69 -29.34 4.23
N ILE A 29 -5.52 -29.82 3.81
CA ILE A 29 -4.22 -29.23 4.18
C ILE A 29 -4.10 -27.80 3.62
N VAL A 30 -4.45 -27.59 2.35
CA VAL A 30 -4.40 -26.26 1.72
C VAL A 30 -5.33 -25.27 2.43
N ALA A 31 -6.53 -25.69 2.80
CA ALA A 31 -7.48 -24.85 3.55
C ALA A 31 -6.91 -24.41 4.91
N MET A 32 -6.24 -25.33 5.63
CA MET A 32 -5.59 -25.03 6.90
C MET A 32 -4.44 -24.02 6.73
N LEU A 33 -3.62 -24.18 5.71
CA LEU A 33 -2.53 -23.23 5.41
C LEU A 33 -3.07 -21.86 5.01
N ALA A 34 -4.10 -21.82 4.15
CA ALA A 34 -4.69 -20.57 3.67
C ALA A 34 -5.29 -19.74 4.81
N ALA A 35 -5.91 -20.38 5.81
CA ALA A 35 -6.49 -19.70 6.97
C ALA A 35 -5.47 -18.84 7.76
N VAL A 36 -4.20 -19.27 7.81
CA VAL A 36 -3.12 -18.53 8.49
C VAL A 36 -2.38 -17.60 7.52
N ALA A 37 -2.14 -18.06 6.29
CA ALA A 37 -1.33 -17.35 5.30
C ALA A 37 -2.00 -16.06 4.82
N LEU A 38 -3.30 -16.09 4.55
CA LEU A 38 -4.04 -14.94 4.00
C LEU A 38 -4.03 -13.70 4.90
N PRO A 39 -4.40 -13.76 6.20
CA PRO A 39 -4.36 -12.58 7.06
C PRO A 39 -2.93 -12.07 7.29
N SER A 40 -1.93 -12.98 7.33
CA SER A 40 -0.53 -12.60 7.43
C SER A 40 -0.07 -11.81 6.20
N TYR A 41 -0.41 -12.30 5.00
CA TYR A 41 -0.07 -11.66 3.74
C TYR A 41 -0.71 -10.28 3.58
N THR A 42 -2.00 -10.13 3.89
CA THR A 42 -2.67 -8.82 3.82
C THR A 42 -2.04 -7.81 4.79
N SER A 43 -1.64 -8.27 5.98
CA SER A 43 -0.93 -7.42 6.94
C SER A 43 0.45 -6.98 6.43
N TYR A 44 1.16 -7.85 5.69
CA TYR A 44 2.46 -7.56 5.10
C TYR A 44 2.35 -6.50 4.02
N VAL A 45 1.40 -6.67 3.10
CA VAL A 45 1.13 -5.70 2.03
C VAL A 45 0.72 -4.34 2.62
N ALA A 46 -0.15 -4.32 3.64
CA ALA A 46 -0.56 -3.10 4.31
C ALA A 46 0.64 -2.35 4.96
N ARG A 47 1.62 -3.06 5.53
CA ARG A 47 2.85 -2.43 6.04
C ARG A 47 3.65 -1.75 4.92
N GLY A 48 3.70 -2.34 3.73
CA GLY A 48 4.31 -1.73 2.55
C GLY A 48 3.63 -0.42 2.18
N HIS A 49 2.30 -0.41 2.06
CA HIS A 49 1.54 0.81 1.76
C HIS A 49 1.68 1.89 2.83
N ARG A 50 1.75 1.53 4.12
CA ARG A 50 2.05 2.49 5.20
C ARG A 50 3.45 3.08 5.08
N ALA A 51 4.46 2.29 4.72
CA ALA A 51 5.82 2.78 4.51
C ALA A 51 5.88 3.76 3.32
N GLU A 52 5.15 3.45 2.27
CA GLU A 52 5.04 4.30 1.09
C GLU A 52 4.32 5.62 1.39
N ALA A 53 3.17 5.57 2.08
CA ALA A 53 2.44 6.77 2.49
C ALA A 53 3.32 7.72 3.34
N ARG A 54 4.11 7.19 4.27
CA ARG A 54 5.07 7.96 5.07
C ARG A 54 6.19 8.55 4.21
N THR A 55 6.74 7.77 3.29
CA THR A 55 7.77 8.23 2.34
C THR A 55 7.22 9.38 1.48
N GLN A 56 6.01 9.23 0.96
CA GLN A 56 5.35 10.23 0.16
C GLN A 56 5.14 11.53 0.94
N LEU A 57 4.70 11.41 2.19
CA LEU A 57 4.51 12.54 3.09
C LEU A 57 5.84 13.27 3.39
N MET A 58 6.96 12.55 3.51
CA MET A 58 8.29 13.17 3.66
C MET A 58 8.75 13.89 2.40
N GLN A 59 8.44 13.36 1.22
CA GLN A 59 8.74 14.04 -0.04
C GLN A 59 7.94 15.33 -0.19
N VAL A 60 6.66 15.34 0.22
CA VAL A 60 5.86 16.57 0.28
C VAL A 60 6.47 17.55 1.29
N ALA A 61 6.91 17.10 2.46
CA ALA A 61 7.59 17.98 3.43
C ALA A 61 8.85 18.63 2.84
N GLN A 62 9.67 17.88 2.09
CA GLN A 62 10.83 18.43 1.38
C GLN A 62 10.44 19.41 0.27
N PHE A 63 9.33 19.16 -0.42
CA PHE A 63 8.75 20.13 -1.36
C PHE A 63 8.36 21.42 -0.64
N MET A 64 7.68 21.33 0.51
CA MET A 64 7.28 22.50 1.29
C MET A 64 8.48 23.36 1.71
N GLN A 65 9.60 22.74 2.10
CA GLN A 65 10.83 23.49 2.43
C GLN A 65 11.35 24.27 1.22
N ARG A 66 11.40 23.65 0.04
CA ARG A 66 11.78 24.33 -1.21
C ARG A 66 10.81 25.45 -1.59
N PHE A 67 9.52 25.20 -1.42
CA PHE A 67 8.48 26.19 -1.67
C PHE A 67 8.65 27.42 -0.79
N TYR A 68 8.93 27.23 0.51
CA TYR A 68 9.20 28.33 1.42
C TYR A 68 10.48 29.08 1.06
N SER A 69 11.58 28.39 0.75
CA SER A 69 12.83 29.06 0.32
C SER A 69 12.66 29.92 -0.94
N ALA A 70 11.68 29.61 -1.79
CA ALA A 70 11.40 30.37 -3.01
C ALA A 70 10.37 31.50 -2.81
N ASN A 71 9.50 31.42 -1.80
CA ASN A 71 8.32 32.29 -1.67
C ASN A 71 8.18 32.99 -0.31
N ASP A 72 9.01 32.62 0.68
CA ASP A 72 8.96 33.13 2.06
C ASP A 72 7.61 32.88 2.76
N ASN A 73 6.84 31.91 2.26
CA ASN A 73 5.48 31.58 2.67
C ASN A 73 5.17 30.10 2.35
N TYR A 74 4.52 29.36 3.26
CA TYR A 74 4.13 27.96 3.01
C TYR A 74 2.74 27.80 2.37
N ALA A 75 1.87 28.81 2.45
CA ALA A 75 0.49 28.73 1.96
C ALA A 75 0.34 29.20 0.51
N THR A 76 1.08 30.23 0.10
CA THR A 76 0.94 30.85 -1.23
C THR A 76 2.30 31.19 -1.83
N ASP A 77 2.38 31.18 -3.17
CA ASP A 77 3.55 31.67 -3.90
C ASP A 77 3.58 33.22 -3.93
N ARG A 78 4.63 33.80 -4.52
CA ARG A 78 4.76 35.27 -4.67
C ARG A 78 3.69 35.90 -5.57
N GLY A 79 2.99 35.10 -6.38
CA GLY A 79 1.85 35.52 -7.19
C GLY A 79 0.50 35.38 -6.49
N GLY A 80 0.46 34.89 -5.26
CA GLY A 80 -0.76 34.66 -4.49
C GLY A 80 -1.46 33.33 -4.80
N ASN A 81 -0.85 32.43 -5.57
CA ASN A 81 -1.43 31.11 -5.84
C ASN A 81 -1.20 30.16 -4.67
N PRO A 82 -2.20 29.33 -4.29
CA PRO A 82 -2.07 28.40 -3.17
C PRO A 82 -1.08 27.27 -3.47
N VAL A 83 -0.32 26.86 -2.46
CA VAL A 83 0.66 25.77 -2.53
C VAL A 83 0.05 24.45 -2.97
N ALA A 84 -1.23 24.22 -2.67
CA ALA A 84 -1.96 23.03 -3.09
C ALA A 84 -1.94 22.84 -4.61
N GLY A 85 -1.90 23.92 -5.40
CA GLY A 85 -1.75 23.87 -6.86
C GLY A 85 -0.31 23.59 -7.32
N ALA A 86 0.68 23.94 -6.51
CA ALA A 86 2.10 23.80 -6.84
C ALA A 86 2.68 22.41 -6.51
N ILE A 87 2.09 21.69 -5.54
CA ILE A 87 2.52 20.33 -5.19
C ILE A 87 2.31 19.41 -6.41
N PRO A 88 3.35 18.70 -6.89
CA PRO A 88 3.22 17.75 -8.00
C PRO A 88 2.17 16.67 -7.71
N SER A 89 1.41 16.28 -8.74
CA SER A 89 0.29 15.33 -8.60
C SER A 89 0.72 13.97 -8.06
N ASN A 90 1.87 13.47 -8.49
CA ASN A 90 2.42 12.19 -8.01
C ASN A 90 2.76 12.23 -6.51
N LEU A 91 2.96 13.42 -5.92
CA LEU A 91 3.20 13.53 -4.48
C LEU A 91 1.91 13.62 -3.64
N LYS A 92 0.76 13.80 -4.30
CA LYS A 92 -0.55 13.93 -3.63
C LYS A 92 -1.19 12.59 -3.31
N GLN A 93 -0.59 11.47 -3.70
CA GLN A 93 -1.17 10.15 -3.47
C GLN A 93 -0.10 9.11 -3.19
N SER A 94 -0.49 8.05 -2.48
CA SER A 94 0.32 6.85 -2.30
C SER A 94 -0.53 5.62 -2.63
N PRO A 95 -0.07 4.70 -3.50
CA PRO A 95 1.14 4.81 -4.34
C PRO A 95 1.09 5.98 -5.34
N PRO A 96 2.23 6.54 -5.78
CA PRO A 96 2.28 7.74 -6.63
C PRO A 96 1.74 7.50 -8.04
N ASP A 97 1.96 6.30 -8.59
CA ASP A 97 1.73 6.00 -10.02
C ASP A 97 0.56 5.04 -10.26
N THR A 98 -0.16 4.64 -9.20
CA THR A 98 -1.26 3.66 -9.31
C THR A 98 -2.51 4.14 -8.58
N THR A 99 -3.43 3.22 -8.26
CA THR A 99 -4.66 3.58 -7.55
C THR A 99 -4.34 4.08 -6.15
N ALA A 100 -4.69 5.34 -5.85
CA ALA A 100 -4.51 5.93 -4.54
C ALA A 100 -5.15 5.08 -3.42
N LEU A 101 -4.32 4.69 -2.47
CA LEU A 101 -4.72 4.09 -1.21
C LEU A 101 -4.70 5.11 -0.08
N TYR A 102 -3.78 6.07 -0.18
CA TYR A 102 -3.77 7.31 0.60
C TYR A 102 -3.71 8.52 -0.32
N GLN A 103 -4.24 9.65 0.15
CA GLN A 103 -4.22 10.94 -0.53
C GLN A 103 -3.80 12.06 0.43
N LEU A 104 -3.04 13.02 -0.08
CA LEU A 104 -2.70 14.24 0.64
C LEU A 104 -3.97 15.08 0.85
N SER A 105 -4.18 15.58 2.07
CA SER A 105 -5.31 16.46 2.36
C SER A 105 -5.23 17.74 1.54
N GLU A 106 -6.35 18.10 0.91
CA GLU A 106 -6.53 19.34 0.15
C GLU A 106 -7.06 20.48 1.01
N ASP A 107 -7.18 20.26 2.32
CA ASP A 107 -7.60 21.28 3.28
C ASP A 107 -6.56 22.41 3.37
N THR A 108 -6.87 23.50 2.68
CA THR A 108 -6.02 24.70 2.63
C THR A 108 -5.80 25.36 3.99
N THR A 109 -6.67 25.10 4.98
CA THR A 109 -6.52 25.66 6.34
C THR A 109 -5.32 25.08 7.09
N LEU A 110 -4.78 23.95 6.61
CA LEU A 110 -3.60 23.31 7.17
C LEU A 110 -2.30 23.99 6.77
N PHE A 111 -2.34 25.04 5.94
CA PHE A 111 -1.19 25.79 5.47
C PHE A 111 -1.32 27.27 5.86
N THR A 112 -0.29 27.81 6.49
CA THR A 112 -0.20 29.23 6.85
C THR A 112 1.10 29.82 6.30
N ALA A 113 1.32 31.13 6.45
CA ALA A 113 2.56 31.73 6.00
C ALA A 113 3.80 31.13 6.70
N THR A 114 3.67 30.74 7.96
CA THR A 114 4.79 30.35 8.82
C THR A 114 4.83 28.86 9.17
N GLY A 115 3.80 28.09 8.78
CA GLY A 115 3.77 26.67 9.08
C GLY A 115 2.77 25.89 8.26
N TYR A 116 2.79 24.58 8.44
CA TYR A 116 1.84 23.67 7.81
C TYR A 116 1.64 22.41 8.65
N THR A 117 0.56 21.69 8.37
CA THR A 117 0.33 20.29 8.76
C THR A 117 -0.02 19.48 7.53
N LEU A 118 0.87 18.62 7.08
CA LEU A 118 0.58 17.70 5.99
C LEU A 118 -0.14 16.49 6.56
N LYS A 119 -1.15 16.00 5.83
CA LYS A 119 -1.91 14.81 6.20
C LYS A 119 -2.01 13.87 5.00
N MET A 120 -1.63 12.61 5.18
CA MET A 120 -1.80 11.54 4.20
C MET A 120 -2.94 10.65 4.69
N VAL A 121 -4.12 10.83 4.09
CA VAL A 121 -5.42 10.31 4.55
C VAL A 121 -5.76 9.03 3.77
N PRO A 122 -6.17 7.93 4.42
CA PRO A 122 -6.64 6.75 3.71
C PRO A 122 -7.87 7.05 2.85
N VAL A 123 -7.86 6.56 1.61
CA VAL A 123 -8.99 6.79 0.68
C VAL A 123 -10.15 5.87 1.03
N ALA A 124 -11.34 6.44 1.22
CA ALA A 124 -12.56 5.68 1.52
C ALA A 124 -12.87 4.65 0.43
N GLY A 125 -13.35 3.46 0.82
CA GLY A 125 -13.66 2.37 -0.11
C GLY A 125 -12.43 1.67 -0.72
N ARG A 126 -11.20 2.02 -0.32
CA ARG A 126 -9.97 1.34 -0.73
C ARG A 126 -9.44 0.41 0.36
N LYS A 127 -8.40 -0.37 0.03
CA LYS A 127 -7.80 -1.39 0.92
C LYS A 127 -7.30 -0.84 2.25
N MET A 128 -6.92 0.43 2.30
CA MET A 128 -6.42 1.09 3.51
C MET A 128 -7.49 1.90 4.26
N ALA A 129 -8.76 1.91 3.82
CA ALA A 129 -9.81 2.74 4.41
C ALA A 129 -10.06 2.46 5.91
N THR A 130 -9.83 1.23 6.35
CA THR A 130 -9.97 0.79 7.75
C THR A 130 -8.62 0.49 8.39
N ASP A 131 -7.55 1.08 7.87
CA ASP A 131 -6.21 0.85 8.37
C ASP A 131 -6.07 1.30 9.84
N PRO A 132 -5.52 0.47 10.75
CA PRO A 132 -5.36 0.83 12.16
C PRO A 132 -4.51 2.07 12.43
N CYS A 133 -3.68 2.50 11.48
CA CYS A 133 -2.86 3.71 11.63
C CYS A 133 -3.53 4.98 11.12
N GLY A 134 -4.69 4.89 10.46
CA GLY A 134 -5.47 6.04 10.02
C GLY A 134 -4.66 7.01 9.16
N THR A 135 -4.80 8.29 9.43
CA THR A 135 -4.15 9.39 8.73
C THR A 135 -2.77 9.65 9.29
N TYR A 136 -1.75 9.66 8.43
CA TYR A 136 -0.39 10.06 8.81
C TYR A 136 -0.23 11.58 8.75
N THR A 137 0.42 12.18 9.74
CA THR A 137 0.63 13.63 9.78
C THR A 137 2.09 14.02 10.01
N ILE A 138 2.50 15.14 9.40
CA ILE A 138 3.77 15.82 9.74
C ILE A 138 3.56 17.34 9.76
N THR A 139 4.03 18.00 10.80
CA THR A 139 4.02 19.46 10.89
C THR A 139 5.30 20.07 10.32
N SER A 140 5.27 21.37 10.04
CA SER A 140 6.47 22.14 9.67
C SER A 140 7.64 22.05 10.68
N ALA A 141 7.35 21.76 11.95
CA ALA A 141 8.36 21.50 12.99
C ALA A 141 8.92 20.07 12.97
N GLY A 142 8.51 19.23 12.01
CA GLY A 142 8.91 17.83 11.90
C GLY A 142 8.20 16.89 12.88
N ILE A 143 7.17 17.36 13.59
CA ILE A 143 6.40 16.53 14.52
C ILE A 143 5.55 15.55 13.72
N ARG A 144 5.79 14.26 13.92
CA ARG A 144 5.09 13.16 13.28
C ARG A 144 3.92 12.69 14.14
N GLY A 145 2.77 12.49 13.52
CA GLY A 145 1.55 12.10 14.21
C GLY A 145 0.68 11.14 13.41
N VAL A 146 -0.37 10.65 14.06
CA VAL A 146 -1.45 9.92 13.43
C VAL A 146 -2.79 10.45 13.91
N GLU A 147 -3.80 10.47 13.04
CA GLU A 147 -5.19 10.83 13.36
C GLU A 147 -6.10 9.68 12.94
N ASN A 148 -7.24 9.51 13.63
CA ASN A 148 -8.19 8.41 13.37
C ASN A 148 -7.53 7.02 13.42
N ALA A 149 -6.49 6.88 14.24
CA ALA A 149 -5.76 5.64 14.43
C ALA A 149 -6.26 4.88 15.65
N THR A 150 -6.29 3.56 15.57
CA THR A 150 -6.51 2.66 16.72
C THR A 150 -5.20 2.19 17.33
N LYS A 151 -4.08 2.36 16.62
CA LYS A 151 -2.72 2.10 17.10
C LYS A 151 -2.02 3.38 17.54
N SER A 152 -1.00 3.21 18.40
CA SER A 152 -0.17 4.33 18.84
C SER A 152 0.61 4.94 17.67
N ARG A 153 0.97 6.22 17.78
CA ARG A 153 1.90 6.88 16.84
C ARG A 153 3.17 6.05 16.68
N ASP A 154 3.74 5.57 17.78
CA ASP A 154 5.00 4.83 17.75
C ASP A 154 4.88 3.54 16.97
N ASP A 155 3.75 2.83 17.03
CA ASP A 155 3.54 1.63 16.23
C ASP A 155 3.35 1.92 14.73
N CYS A 156 2.82 3.09 14.41
CA CYS A 156 2.50 3.48 13.04
C CYS A 156 3.68 4.11 12.30
N TRP A 157 4.60 4.76 13.03
CA TRP A 157 5.77 5.45 12.49
C TRP A 157 7.09 4.66 12.56
N LYS A 158 7.05 3.35 12.86
CA LYS A 158 8.23 2.46 12.91
C LYS A 158 8.92 2.26 11.57
#